data_AF-A0A6I9XRF2-F1
#
_entry.id   AF-A0A6I9XRF2-F1
#
_cell.length_a   1.000
_cell.length_b   1.000
_cell.length_c   1.000
_cell.angle_alpha   90.00
_cell.angle_beta   90.00
_cell.angle_gamma   90.00
#
_symmetry.space_group_name_H-M   'P 1'
#
loop_
_entity.id
_entity.type
_entity.pdbx_description
1 polymer ?
#
loop_
_entity_poly.entity_id
_entity_poly.type
_entity_poly.pdbx_seq_one_letter_code
_entity_poly.pdbx_strand_id
1 'polypeptide(L)'
;MASRRRRRRLAGPKRLQNGAPRRETPPPPELPAEPATLTVAKTRKGRAVVLLPAEQNLTFTGKCRLTCLHGSVQVLGFTIAAGQPPYDLYSPHTYCALTIEAAAGIQDPEKSEKEVKLEAKALLRAHFVPQEARGRLLRSFRPGCSIFLLEPLETAETKFILSHSEFAQIFRAKVSPVAA
;
A
#
# COMPACT_ATOMS: atom_id res chain seq x y z
N MET A 1 46.59 63.04 30.45
CA MET A 1 47.74 62.94 29.53
C MET A 1 47.99 61.47 29.27
N ALA A 2 48.03 60.85 28.09
CA ALA A 2 48.12 61.24 26.68
C ALA A 2 47.33 60.16 25.89
N SER A 3 46.37 60.46 25.01
CA SER A 3 46.50 60.90 23.61
C SER A 3 47.47 60.10 22.74
N ARG A 4 46.95 59.71 21.55
CA ARG A 4 47.61 59.23 20.32
C ARG A 4 47.72 57.70 20.21
N ARG A 5 47.38 57.06 19.07
CA ARG A 5 47.07 57.54 17.72
C ARG A 5 46.38 56.43 16.95
N ARG A 6 45.24 56.77 16.32
CA ARG A 6 44.61 56.03 15.23
C ARG A 6 45.66 55.75 14.14
N ARG A 7 45.86 54.47 13.79
CA ARG A 7 46.39 54.09 12.47
C ARG A 7 45.25 53.57 11.62
N ARG A 8 44.74 54.48 10.78
CA ARG A 8 43.95 54.16 9.58
C ARG A 8 44.74 53.13 8.77
N ARG A 9 44.24 51.91 8.66
CA ARG A 9 44.63 51.01 7.56
C ARG A 9 43.67 51.26 6.41
N LEU A 10 44.25 51.81 5.35
CA LEU A 10 43.60 52.13 4.09
C LEU A 10 43.06 50.85 3.44
N ALA A 11 41.86 50.99 2.89
CA ALA A 11 41.13 49.98 2.17
C ALA A 11 41.93 49.50 0.95
N GLY A 12 42.25 48.20 0.92
CA GLY A 12 42.70 47.50 -0.28
C GLY A 12 41.54 47.30 -1.26
N PRO A 13 41.81 47.21 -2.56
CA PRO A 13 40.81 47.28 -3.61
C PRO A 13 39.80 46.13 -3.56
N LYS A 14 38.53 46.51 -3.73
CA LYS A 14 37.36 45.64 -3.90
C LYS A 14 37.60 44.67 -5.05
N ARG A 15 37.74 43.37 -4.74
CA ARG A 15 37.64 42.31 -5.73
C ARG A 15 36.16 42.20 -6.12
N LEU A 16 35.83 42.79 -7.28
CA LEU A 16 34.58 42.54 -7.99
C LEU A 16 34.53 41.04 -8.31
N GLN A 17 33.80 40.26 -7.51
CA GLN A 17 33.37 38.94 -7.94
C GLN A 17 32.24 39.16 -8.93
N ASN A 18 32.61 39.16 -10.21
CA ASN A 18 31.70 39.02 -11.31
C ASN A 18 30.80 37.81 -11.07
N GLY A 19 29.49 38.02 -11.22
CA GLY A 19 28.47 36.99 -11.13
C GLY A 19 28.75 35.86 -12.11
N ALA A 20 28.73 34.64 -11.60
CA ALA A 20 28.34 33.47 -12.37
C ALA A 20 26.89 33.16 -11.95
N PRO A 21 25.92 33.09 -12.86
CA PRO A 21 24.58 32.63 -12.52
C PRO A 21 24.71 31.21 -12.00
N ARG A 22 24.20 31.00 -10.77
CA ARG A 22 24.03 29.67 -10.19
C ARG A 22 23.21 28.90 -11.22
N ARG A 23 23.79 27.85 -11.83
CA ARG A 23 23.02 26.89 -12.63
C ARG A 23 22.01 26.28 -11.66
N GLU A 24 20.81 26.83 -11.63
CA GLU A 24 19.65 26.16 -11.10
C GLU A 24 19.57 24.86 -11.89
N THR A 25 19.88 23.78 -11.20
CA THR A 25 19.68 22.46 -11.77
C THR A 25 18.16 22.36 -11.92
N PRO A 26 17.63 22.14 -13.14
CA PRO A 26 16.19 22.00 -13.29
C PRO A 26 15.71 20.90 -12.34
N PRO A 27 14.52 21.05 -11.72
CA PRO A 27 13.94 19.97 -10.94
C PRO A 27 13.96 18.71 -11.82
N PRO A 28 14.32 17.54 -11.26
CA PRO A 28 14.27 16.30 -12.03
C PRO A 28 12.91 16.21 -12.71
N PRO A 29 12.84 15.88 -14.01
CA PRO A 29 11.55 15.60 -14.63
C PRO A 29 10.88 14.55 -13.75
N GLU A 30 9.72 14.91 -13.19
CA GLU A 30 8.87 13.99 -12.46
C GLU A 30 8.54 12.88 -13.45
N LEU A 31 9.29 11.79 -13.34
CA LEU A 31 9.00 10.56 -14.04
C LEU A 31 7.54 10.25 -13.70
N PRO A 32 6.68 9.98 -14.70
CA PRO A 32 5.30 9.61 -14.44
C PRO A 32 5.35 8.48 -13.41
N ALA A 33 4.69 8.71 -12.27
CA ALA A 33 4.68 7.78 -11.15
C ALA A 33 4.39 6.39 -11.73
N GLU A 34 5.37 5.49 -11.69
CA GLU A 34 5.16 4.12 -12.13
C GLU A 34 3.87 3.64 -11.45
N PRO A 35 2.89 3.09 -12.20
CA PRO A 35 1.62 2.72 -11.63
C PRO A 35 1.93 1.81 -10.46
N ALA A 36 1.63 2.29 -9.24
CA ALA A 36 1.97 1.60 -8.02
C ALA A 36 1.43 0.18 -8.19
N THR A 37 2.24 -0.86 -8.12
CA THR A 37 1.73 -2.20 -8.41
C THR A 37 1.21 -2.80 -7.11
N LEU A 38 0.05 -3.47 -7.14
CA LEU A 38 -0.39 -4.20 -5.94
C LEU A 38 0.73 -5.10 -5.44
N THR A 39 0.95 -5.11 -4.13
CA THR A 39 2.03 -5.89 -3.53
C THR A 39 1.43 -6.93 -2.59
N VAL A 40 1.77 -8.20 -2.83
CA VAL A 40 1.23 -9.33 -2.06
C VAL A 40 2.34 -10.04 -1.31
N ALA A 41 2.06 -10.40 -0.06
CA ALA A 41 2.90 -11.25 0.75
C ALA A 41 2.12 -12.44 1.29
N LYS A 42 2.61 -13.65 0.99
CA LYS A 42 2.10 -14.87 1.64
C LYS A 42 2.60 -14.93 3.07
N THR A 43 1.73 -15.32 3.97
CA THR A 43 2.02 -15.58 5.38
C THR A 43 1.82 -17.06 5.69
N ARG A 44 1.99 -17.45 6.96
CA ARG A 44 1.76 -18.83 7.39
C ARG A 44 0.28 -19.24 7.20
N LYS A 45 0.06 -20.54 6.99
CA LYS A 45 -1.27 -21.18 6.87
C LYS A 45 -2.11 -20.71 5.67
N GLY A 46 -1.46 -20.36 4.56
CA GLY A 46 -2.16 -20.02 3.31
C GLY A 46 -2.85 -18.65 3.30
N ARG A 47 -2.58 -17.79 4.28
CA ARG A 47 -3.11 -16.42 4.31
C ARG A 47 -2.21 -15.47 3.53
N ALA A 48 -2.79 -14.45 2.92
CA ALA A 48 -2.05 -13.45 2.16
C ALA A 48 -2.36 -12.05 2.68
N VAL A 49 -1.33 -11.24 2.91
CA VAL A 49 -1.47 -9.81 3.14
C VAL A 49 -1.29 -9.09 1.82
N VAL A 50 -2.24 -8.22 1.50
CA VAL A 50 -2.26 -7.42 0.28
C VAL A 50 -2.14 -5.96 0.66
N LEU A 51 -1.21 -5.27 0.01
CA LEU A 51 -1.17 -3.82 -0.03
C LEU A 51 -1.72 -3.38 -1.38
N LEU A 52 -2.86 -2.69 -1.32
CA LEU A 52 -3.55 -2.17 -2.48
C LEU A 52 -3.43 -0.64 -2.46
N PRO A 53 -2.70 -0.05 -3.43
CA PRO A 53 -2.62 1.40 -3.52
C PRO A 53 -3.97 2.02 -3.87
N ALA A 54 -4.10 3.33 -3.64
CA ALA A 54 -5.29 4.08 -4.02
C ALA A 54 -5.61 3.89 -5.52
N GLU A 55 -6.90 3.91 -5.87
CA GLU A 55 -7.40 3.80 -7.24
C GLU A 55 -7.10 2.47 -7.95
N GLN A 56 -6.59 1.48 -7.21
CA GLN A 56 -6.42 0.12 -7.71
C GLN A 56 -7.47 -0.82 -7.22
N ASN A 57 -7.56 -1.93 -7.95
CA ASN A 57 -8.46 -3.01 -7.66
C ASN A 57 -7.78 -4.37 -7.74
N LEU A 58 -8.33 -5.32 -7.00
CA LEU A 58 -7.98 -6.73 -7.01
C LEU A 58 -9.23 -7.52 -7.34
N THR A 59 -9.23 -8.14 -8.52
CA THR A 59 -10.33 -9.01 -8.95
C THR A 59 -9.95 -10.47 -8.73
N PHE A 60 -10.85 -11.25 -8.15
CA PHE A 60 -10.61 -12.67 -7.89
C PHE A 60 -11.86 -13.52 -8.11
N THR A 61 -11.61 -14.82 -8.33
CA THR A 61 -12.63 -15.88 -8.30
C THR A 61 -12.25 -16.88 -7.20
N GLY A 62 -13.26 -17.43 -6.54
CA GLY A 62 -13.13 -18.37 -5.43
C GLY A 62 -13.74 -17.84 -4.14
N LYS A 63 -13.25 -18.34 -3.00
CA LYS A 63 -13.75 -17.97 -1.67
C LYS A 63 -12.60 -17.58 -0.75
N CYS A 64 -12.80 -16.53 0.03
CA CYS A 64 -11.83 -16.09 1.02
C CYS A 64 -12.51 -15.28 2.11
N ARG A 65 -11.83 -15.15 3.24
CA ARG A 65 -12.21 -14.23 4.32
C ARG A 65 -11.32 -12.99 4.24
N LEU A 66 -11.93 -11.83 4.13
CA LEU A 66 -11.25 -10.53 4.07
C LEU A 66 -11.30 -9.84 5.43
N THR A 67 -10.15 -9.37 5.89
CA THR A 67 -10.06 -8.48 7.07
C THR A 67 -9.30 -7.21 6.68
N CYS A 68 -9.92 -6.04 6.84
CA CYS A 68 -9.22 -4.78 6.62
C CYS A 68 -8.35 -4.45 7.84
N LEU A 69 -7.06 -4.24 7.62
CA LEU A 69 -6.07 -3.95 8.67
C LEU A 69 -5.74 -2.46 8.73
N HIS A 70 -5.72 -1.81 7.58
CA HIS A 70 -5.41 -0.39 7.46
C HIS A 70 -6.16 0.22 6.27
N GLY A 71 -6.63 1.46 6.44
CA GLY A 71 -7.43 2.16 5.44
C GLY A 71 -8.83 1.57 5.30
N SER A 72 -9.31 1.53 4.07
CA SER A 72 -10.63 0.99 3.72
C SER A 72 -10.62 0.38 2.32
N VAL A 73 -11.41 -0.65 2.11
CA VAL A 73 -11.63 -1.26 0.80
C VAL A 73 -13.11 -1.34 0.49
N GLN A 74 -13.49 -1.25 -0.77
CA GLN A 74 -14.87 -1.41 -1.20
C GLN A 74 -15.04 -2.76 -1.90
N VAL A 75 -16.09 -3.49 -1.54
CA VAL A 75 -16.46 -4.76 -2.17
C VAL A 75 -17.96 -4.73 -2.42
N LEU A 76 -18.39 -4.92 -3.67
CA LEU A 76 -19.81 -4.86 -4.05
C LEU A 76 -20.51 -3.56 -3.62
N GLY A 77 -19.79 -2.44 -3.61
CA GLY A 77 -20.30 -1.15 -3.15
C GLY A 77 -20.26 -0.94 -1.62
N PHE A 78 -19.95 -1.96 -0.82
CA PHE A 78 -19.83 -1.86 0.63
C PHE A 78 -18.40 -1.51 1.05
N THR A 79 -18.25 -0.47 1.87
CA THR A 79 -16.95 -0.06 2.42
C THR A 79 -16.63 -0.87 3.69
N ILE A 80 -15.51 -1.58 3.64
CA ILE A 80 -14.93 -2.34 4.74
C ILE A 80 -13.72 -1.56 5.28
N ALA A 81 -13.80 -1.09 6.52
CA ALA A 81 -12.77 -0.27 7.18
C ALA A 81 -12.00 -1.06 8.24
N ALA A 82 -10.83 -0.55 8.61
CA ALA A 82 -10.03 -1.11 9.69
C ALA A 82 -10.82 -1.18 11.01
N GLY A 83 -10.68 -2.28 11.75
CA GLY A 83 -11.38 -2.52 13.03
C GLY A 83 -12.75 -3.18 12.90
N GLN A 84 -13.29 -3.32 11.69
CA GLN A 84 -14.48 -4.14 11.44
C GLN A 84 -14.16 -5.64 11.50
N PRO A 85 -15.15 -6.50 11.82
CA PRO A 85 -14.96 -7.94 11.81
C PRO A 85 -14.60 -8.46 10.40
N PRO A 86 -14.03 -9.67 10.29
CA PRO A 86 -13.76 -10.29 9.00
C PRO A 86 -15.04 -10.54 8.17
N TYR A 87 -14.95 -10.38 6.85
CA TYR A 87 -16.04 -10.58 5.90
C TYR A 87 -15.77 -11.79 5.00
N ASP A 88 -16.75 -12.68 4.92
CA ASP A 88 -16.68 -13.86 4.06
C ASP A 88 -17.11 -13.49 2.63
N LEU A 89 -16.18 -13.66 1.67
CA LEU A 89 -16.39 -13.32 0.27
C LEU A 89 -16.49 -14.59 -0.58
N TYR A 90 -17.51 -14.63 -1.44
CA TYR A 90 -17.83 -15.75 -2.30
C TYR A 90 -17.97 -15.28 -3.76
N SER A 91 -17.01 -15.67 -4.59
CA SER A 91 -17.01 -15.44 -6.04
C SER A 91 -17.04 -16.80 -6.75
N PRO A 92 -18.22 -17.39 -6.97
CA PRO A 92 -18.31 -18.63 -7.72
C PRO A 92 -17.94 -18.41 -9.20
N HIS A 93 -17.31 -19.38 -9.85
CA HIS A 93 -16.86 -19.26 -11.25
C HIS A 93 -18.00 -19.11 -12.27
N THR A 94 -19.23 -19.41 -11.84
CA THR A 94 -20.47 -19.29 -12.63
C THR A 94 -20.96 -17.84 -12.70
N TYR A 95 -20.47 -16.96 -11.84
CA TYR A 95 -20.77 -15.53 -11.81
C TYR A 95 -19.56 -14.68 -12.23
N CYS A 96 -19.75 -13.35 -12.27
CA CYS A 96 -18.65 -12.40 -12.45
C CYS A 96 -17.65 -12.49 -11.29
N ALA A 97 -16.38 -12.25 -11.60
CA ALA A 97 -15.33 -12.19 -10.60
C ALA A 97 -15.58 -11.02 -9.63
N LEU A 98 -15.31 -11.23 -8.34
CA LEU A 98 -15.47 -10.17 -7.34
C LEU A 98 -14.26 -9.24 -7.37
N THR A 99 -14.53 -7.94 -7.32
CA THR A 99 -13.51 -6.89 -7.28
C THR A 99 -13.48 -6.26 -5.91
N ILE A 100 -12.27 -6.19 -5.34
CA ILE A 100 -11.94 -5.43 -4.14
C ILE A 100 -11.25 -4.16 -4.60
N GLU A 101 -11.82 -3.01 -4.27
CA GLU A 101 -11.32 -1.70 -4.69
C GLU A 101 -10.72 -0.98 -3.50
N ALA A 102 -9.61 -0.27 -3.70
CA ALA A 102 -9.11 0.63 -2.68
C ALA A 102 -10.08 1.80 -2.55
N ALA A 103 -10.86 1.84 -1.48
CA ALA A 103 -11.65 3.01 -1.17
C ALA A 103 -10.69 4.12 -0.78
N ALA A 104 -10.83 5.30 -1.39
CA ALA A 104 -10.08 6.49 -1.02
C ALA A 104 -10.38 6.79 0.46
N GLY A 105 -9.51 6.29 1.33
CA GLY A 105 -9.69 6.40 2.77
C GLY A 105 -9.67 7.87 3.17
N ILE A 106 -10.53 8.22 4.12
CA ILE A 106 -10.46 9.48 4.86
C ILE A 106 -9.05 9.54 5.46
N GLN A 107 -8.15 10.29 4.82
CA GLN A 107 -6.84 10.55 5.39
C GLN A 107 -7.08 11.38 6.63
N ASP A 108 -6.67 10.85 7.78
CA ASP A 108 -6.66 11.64 8.99
C ASP A 108 -5.54 12.68 8.84
N PRO A 109 -5.86 13.97 8.64
CA PRO A 109 -4.85 14.98 8.30
C PRO A 109 -3.84 15.20 9.43
N GLU A 110 -4.13 14.68 10.62
CA GLU A 110 -3.28 14.78 11.81
C GLU A 110 -2.16 13.73 11.85
N LYS A 111 -2.32 12.58 11.16
CA LYS A 111 -1.30 11.51 11.21
C LYS A 111 -0.19 11.74 10.20
N SER A 112 1.04 11.81 10.69
CA SER A 112 2.20 11.92 9.81
C SER A 112 2.44 10.63 9.01
N GLU A 113 2.95 10.74 7.78
CA GLU A 113 3.29 9.57 6.95
C GLU A 113 4.21 8.57 7.69
N LYS A 114 5.12 9.07 8.53
CA LYS A 114 6.03 8.25 9.33
C LYS A 114 5.29 7.40 10.37
N GLU A 115 4.27 7.96 11.00
CA GLU A 115 3.43 7.29 11.98
C GLU A 115 2.57 6.21 11.31
N VAL A 116 1.91 6.56 10.20
CA VAL A 116 1.13 5.61 9.39
C VAL A 116 2.00 4.43 8.93
N LYS A 117 3.23 4.70 8.49
CA LYS A 117 4.19 3.67 8.08
C LYS A 117 4.65 2.80 9.25
N LEU A 118 4.74 3.36 10.45
CA LEU A 118 5.07 2.63 11.68
C LEU A 118 3.91 1.71 12.08
N GLU A 119 2.67 2.20 12.04
CA GLU A 119 1.45 1.41 12.25
C GLU A 119 1.38 0.26 11.25
N ALA A 120 1.56 0.53 9.95
CA ALA A 120 1.60 -0.48 8.91
C ALA A 120 2.69 -1.54 9.21
N LYS A 121 3.89 -1.13 9.60
CA LYS A 121 4.97 -2.05 10.00
C LYS A 121 4.59 -2.91 11.21
N ALA A 122 3.87 -2.36 12.18
CA ALA A 122 3.37 -3.09 13.35
C ALA A 122 2.30 -4.11 12.95
N LEU A 123 1.36 -3.73 12.08
CA LEU A 123 0.34 -4.64 11.54
C LEU A 123 0.98 -5.81 10.78
N LEU A 124 1.92 -5.53 9.86
CA LEU A 124 2.60 -6.61 9.12
C LEU A 124 3.36 -7.57 10.05
N ARG A 125 3.87 -7.08 11.19
CA ARG A 125 4.47 -7.92 12.24
C ARG A 125 3.42 -8.77 12.95
N ALA A 126 2.31 -8.17 13.38
CA ALA A 126 1.23 -8.86 14.07
C ALA A 126 0.60 -9.98 13.22
N HIS A 127 0.55 -9.81 11.90
CA HIS A 127 0.03 -10.81 10.96
C HIS A 127 1.09 -11.77 10.42
N PHE A 128 2.25 -11.89 11.08
CA PHE A 128 3.30 -12.88 10.77
C PHE A 128 3.84 -12.81 9.33
N VAL A 129 3.94 -11.60 8.76
CA VAL A 129 4.55 -11.41 7.44
C VAL A 129 6.07 -11.59 7.53
N PRO A 130 6.71 -12.42 6.68
CA PRO A 130 8.16 -12.62 6.66
C PRO A 130 8.94 -11.30 6.55
N GLN A 131 10.17 -11.24 7.08
CA GLN A 131 10.96 -10.01 7.12
C GLN A 131 11.24 -9.42 5.74
N GLU A 132 11.57 -10.28 4.79
CA GLU A 132 11.89 -9.93 3.40
C GLU A 132 10.65 -9.35 2.71
N ALA A 133 9.49 -9.95 2.95
CA ALA A 133 8.22 -9.50 2.40
C ALA A 133 7.74 -8.18 3.04
N ARG A 134 7.97 -7.97 4.34
CA ARG A 134 7.71 -6.69 5.03
C ARG A 134 8.50 -5.56 4.39
N GLY A 135 9.78 -5.79 4.08
CA GLY A 135 10.63 -4.79 3.42
C GLY A 135 10.15 -4.44 2.01
N ARG A 136 9.53 -5.37 1.28
CA ARG A 136 8.91 -5.08 -0.02
C ARG A 136 7.61 -4.28 0.13
N LEU A 137 6.70 -4.74 0.99
CA LEU A 137 5.42 -4.05 1.25
C LEU A 137 5.64 -2.61 1.72
N LEU A 138 6.56 -2.39 2.66
CA LEU A 138 6.85 -1.04 3.18
C LEU A 138 7.56 -0.12 2.17
N ARG A 139 8.18 -0.68 1.12
CA ARG A 139 8.73 0.10 -0.01
C ARG A 139 7.64 0.55 -0.97
N SER A 140 6.62 -0.28 -1.16
CA SER A 140 5.43 0.05 -1.96
C SER A 140 4.40 0.89 -1.21
N PHE A 141 4.56 1.07 0.10
CA PHE A 141 3.63 1.85 0.92
C PHE A 141 3.62 3.32 0.52
N ARG A 142 2.42 3.86 0.27
CA ARG A 142 2.14 5.26 -0.04
C ARG A 142 0.96 5.75 0.80
N PRO A 143 0.82 7.08 1.02
CA PRO A 143 -0.40 7.66 1.57
C PRO A 143 -1.64 7.17 0.78
N GLY A 144 -2.71 6.84 1.49
CA GLY A 144 -3.95 6.33 0.87
C GLY A 144 -3.92 4.86 0.45
N CYS A 145 -2.85 4.10 0.72
CA CYS A 145 -2.86 2.65 0.52
C CYS A 145 -3.75 1.95 1.56
N SER A 146 -4.44 0.90 1.13
CA SER A 146 -5.17 0.00 2.01
C SER A 146 -4.41 -1.30 2.20
N ILE A 147 -4.41 -1.82 3.43
CA ILE A 147 -3.83 -3.12 3.77
C ILE A 147 -4.94 -4.03 4.26
N PHE A 148 -5.06 -5.20 3.64
CA PHE A 148 -6.02 -6.21 4.07
C PHE A 148 -5.42 -7.61 4.04
N LEU A 149 -6.00 -8.48 4.86
CA LEU A 149 -5.66 -9.89 4.99
C LEU A 149 -6.71 -10.71 4.26
N LEU A 150 -6.26 -11.65 3.44
CA LEU A 150 -7.07 -12.70 2.83
C LEU A 150 -6.73 -14.02 3.48
N GLU A 151 -7.73 -14.70 4.03
CA GLU A 151 -7.59 -16.00 4.66
C GLU A 151 -8.38 -17.07 3.89
N PRO A 152 -7.92 -18.34 3.88
CA PRO A 152 -8.71 -19.44 3.38
C PRO A 152 -10.03 -19.54 4.14
N LEU A 153 -11.13 -19.67 3.41
CA LEU A 153 -12.46 -19.75 3.98
C LEU A 153 -13.00 -21.18 3.87
N GLU A 154 -13.19 -21.85 5.01
CA GLU A 154 -13.86 -23.14 5.11
C GLU A 154 -14.97 -23.09 6.15
N THR A 155 -16.21 -22.99 5.67
CA THR A 155 -17.41 -23.03 6.50
C THR A 155 -18.20 -24.31 6.27
N ALA A 156 -19.12 -24.64 7.18
CA ALA A 156 -20.00 -25.80 7.04
C ALA A 156 -20.84 -25.72 5.75
N GLU A 157 -21.32 -24.52 5.42
CA GLU A 157 -22.10 -24.23 4.21
C GLU A 157 -21.26 -24.49 2.97
N THR A 158 -20.00 -24.01 2.93
CA THR A 158 -19.13 -24.29 1.78
C THR A 158 -18.80 -25.77 1.65
N LYS A 159 -18.61 -26.49 2.76
CA LYS A 159 -18.34 -27.94 2.74
C LYS A 159 -19.55 -28.71 2.22
N PHE A 160 -20.75 -28.34 2.64
CA PHE A 160 -22.00 -28.91 2.16
C PHE A 160 -22.25 -28.66 0.67
N ILE A 161 -22.04 -27.42 0.20
CA ILE A 161 -22.18 -27.11 -1.24
C ILE A 161 -21.17 -27.93 -2.04
N LEU A 162 -19.90 -27.93 -1.62
CA LEU A 162 -18.82 -28.60 -2.34
C LEU A 162 -18.88 -30.13 -2.27
N SER A 163 -19.67 -30.73 -1.37
CA SER A 163 -19.87 -32.19 -1.32
C SER A 163 -20.74 -32.72 -2.45
N HIS A 164 -21.49 -31.84 -3.13
CA HIS A 164 -22.26 -32.19 -4.32
C HIS A 164 -21.35 -32.12 -5.55
N SER A 165 -21.27 -33.20 -6.32
CA SER A 165 -20.36 -33.32 -7.48
C SER A 165 -20.56 -32.20 -8.51
N GLU A 166 -21.81 -31.75 -8.69
CA GLU A 166 -22.19 -30.66 -9.59
C GLU A 166 -21.59 -29.30 -9.18
N PHE A 167 -21.32 -29.10 -7.88
CA PHE A 167 -20.80 -27.84 -7.33
C PHE A 167 -19.39 -27.95 -6.77
N ALA A 168 -18.75 -29.12 -6.82
CA ALA A 168 -17.43 -29.36 -6.26
C ALA A 168 -16.34 -28.40 -6.78
N GLN A 169 -16.55 -27.82 -7.96
CA GLN A 169 -15.62 -26.87 -8.58
C GLN A 169 -16.08 -25.42 -8.48
N ILE A 170 -17.22 -25.11 -7.87
CA ILE A 170 -17.87 -23.79 -7.98
C ILE A 170 -16.99 -22.62 -7.54
N PHE A 171 -16.09 -22.82 -6.57
CA PHE A 171 -15.13 -21.81 -6.09
C PHE A 171 -13.70 -22.00 -6.63
N ARG A 172 -13.50 -22.81 -7.67
CA ARG A 172 -12.19 -22.98 -8.29
C ARG A 172 -11.85 -21.71 -9.08
N ALA A 173 -10.65 -21.19 -8.87
CA ALA A 173 -10.14 -20.12 -9.70
C ALA A 173 -10.05 -20.58 -11.16
N LYS A 174 -10.57 -19.76 -12.09
CA LYS A 174 -10.27 -19.93 -13.51
C LYS A 174 -8.79 -19.63 -13.69
N VAL A 175 -7.96 -20.65 -13.92
CA VAL A 175 -6.57 -20.44 -14.30
C VAL A 175 -6.59 -19.92 -15.73
N SER A 176 -6.53 -18.61 -15.92
CA SER A 176 -6.14 -18.08 -17.22
C SER A 176 -4.64 -18.36 -17.38
N PRO A 177 -4.21 -18.92 -18.52
CA PRO A 177 -2.79 -18.99 -18.82
C PRO A 177 -2.27 -17.55 -18.85
N VAL A 178 -1.32 -17.23 -17.98
CA VAL A 178 -0.53 -16.01 -18.09
C VAL A 178 0.22 -16.16 -19.39
N ALA A 179 -0.12 -15.35 -20.40
CA ALA A 179 0.64 -15.30 -21.65
C ALA A 179 2.09 -14.98 -21.28
N ALA A 180 2.98 -15.92 -21.61
CA ALA A 180 4.41 -15.81 -21.45
C ALA A 180 5.00 -14.77 -22.41
#